data_AF-A0A4P6B9L3-F1
#
_entry.id   AF-A0A4P6B9L3-F1
#
_cell.length_a   1.000
_cell.length_b   1.000
_cell.length_c   1.000
_cell.angle_alpha   90.00
_cell.angle_beta   90.00
_cell.angle_gamma   90.00
#
_symmetry.space_group_name_H-M   'P 1'
#
loop_
_entity.id
_entity.type
_entity.pdbx_description
1 polymer ?
#
loop_
_entity_poly.entity_id
_entity_poly.type
_entity_poly.pdbx_seq_one_letter_code
_entity_poly.pdbx_strand_id
1 'polypeptide(L)'
;MSPVDDARVFSSYRSLFNIKYKIYNLGDWTLPFPMPLDALVVFSALIVPAGFVAKPLAFLLGMPTLAAALALDVALTYLLMQWDPQGKMLPVFLAEVLAFFVRPKKRAFGGGVLWLKKERVKWEMEDIS
;
A
#
# COMPACT_ATOMS: atom_id res chain seq x y z
N MET A 1 -46.83 11.66 -15.96
CA MET A 1 -45.77 12.69 -15.92
C MET A 1 -45.08 12.56 -14.57
N SER A 2 -44.07 11.69 -14.46
CA SER A 2 -43.31 11.50 -13.21
C SER A 2 -42.06 12.38 -13.23
N PRO A 3 -41.72 13.07 -12.12
CA PRO A 3 -40.50 13.85 -12.05
C PRO A 3 -39.32 12.87 -11.95
N VAL A 4 -38.37 12.96 -12.88
CA VAL A 4 -37.11 12.23 -12.79
C VAL A 4 -36.21 13.07 -11.89
N ASP A 5 -35.90 12.54 -10.70
CA ASP A 5 -34.89 13.08 -9.81
C ASP A 5 -33.56 13.25 -10.57
N ASP A 6 -33.12 14.49 -10.71
CA ASP A 6 -31.75 14.86 -11.12
C ASP A 6 -30.76 14.39 -10.04
N ALA A 7 -30.48 13.09 -10.02
CA ALA A 7 -29.40 12.53 -9.25
C ALA A 7 -28.09 13.11 -9.79
N ARG A 8 -27.59 14.18 -9.15
CA ARG A 8 -26.29 14.77 -9.46
C ARG A 8 -25.21 13.70 -9.26
N VAL A 9 -24.75 13.12 -10.36
CA VAL A 9 -23.64 12.17 -10.38
C VAL A 9 -22.37 12.95 -10.08
N PHE A 10 -21.95 12.97 -8.81
CA PHE A 10 -20.64 13.45 -8.42
C PHE A 10 -19.60 12.42 -8.88
N SER A 11 -19.08 12.57 -10.10
CA SER A 11 -17.91 11.80 -10.53
C SER A 11 -16.71 12.24 -9.70
N SER A 12 -16.20 11.35 -8.86
CA SER A 12 -14.98 11.59 -8.09
C SER A 12 -13.83 11.98 -9.03
N TYR A 13 -13.26 13.17 -8.86
CA TYR A 13 -12.09 13.70 -9.60
C TYR A 13 -10.79 12.89 -9.38
N ARG A 14 -10.88 11.66 -8.88
CA ARG A 14 -9.76 10.81 -8.46
C ARG A 14 -8.83 10.45 -9.61
N SER A 15 -9.34 10.37 -10.85
CA SER A 15 -8.53 10.06 -12.03
C SER A 15 -7.52 11.15 -12.35
N LEU A 16 -7.82 12.43 -12.04
CA LEU A 16 -6.93 13.56 -12.33
C LEU A 16 -5.68 13.57 -11.45
N PHE A 17 -5.73 12.94 -10.28
CA PHE A 17 -4.60 12.90 -9.35
C PHE A 17 -3.80 11.58 -9.41
N ASN A 18 -4.16 10.64 -10.29
CA ASN A 18 -3.44 9.38 -10.43
C ASN A 18 -2.27 9.52 -11.42
N ILE A 19 -1.19 10.17 -10.97
CA ILE A 19 0.03 10.37 -11.76
C ILE A 19 0.87 9.09 -11.70
N LYS A 20 0.90 8.34 -12.81
CA LYS A 20 1.72 7.12 -12.95
C LYS A 20 2.96 7.39 -13.78
N TYR A 21 4.13 7.43 -13.14
CA TYR A 21 5.40 7.58 -13.84
C TYR A 21 5.75 6.30 -14.61
N LYS A 22 6.05 6.44 -15.90
CA LYS A 22 6.44 5.34 -16.79
C LYS A 22 7.77 5.67 -17.45
N ILE A 23 8.64 4.67 -17.49
CA ILE A 23 9.93 4.73 -18.17
C ILE A 23 9.73 4.15 -19.56
N TYR A 24 10.08 4.95 -20.57
CA TYR A 24 10.04 4.55 -21.98
C TYR A 24 11.43 4.24 -22.51
N ASN A 25 12.45 4.97 -22.03
CA ASN A 25 13.83 4.85 -22.50
C ASN A 25 14.78 4.73 -21.30
N LEU A 26 15.82 3.92 -21.47
CA LEU A 26 16.93 3.77 -20.54
C LEU A 26 18.24 4.16 -21.28
N GLY A 27 18.67 5.42 -21.13
CA GLY A 27 19.77 5.96 -21.94
C GLY A 27 19.39 5.96 -23.43
N ASP A 28 20.18 5.27 -24.25
CA ASP A 28 19.98 5.14 -25.70
C ASP A 28 19.04 3.98 -26.09
N TRP A 29 18.63 3.14 -25.13
CA TRP A 29 17.75 2.00 -25.39
C TRP A 29 16.27 2.39 -25.18
N THR A 30 15.43 2.22 -26.20
CA THR A 30 13.97 2.35 -26.11
C THR A 30 13.33 1.02 -25.68
N LEU A 31 12.63 0.99 -24.55
CA LEU A 31 11.96 -0.24 -24.10
C LEU A 31 10.80 -0.61 -25.05
N PRO A 32 10.61 -1.90 -25.36
CA PRO A 32 9.52 -2.35 -26.22
C PRO A 32 8.13 -2.12 -25.60
N PHE A 33 8.07 -1.97 -24.28
CA PHE A 33 6.86 -1.63 -23.53
C PHE A 33 7.20 -0.61 -22.42
N PRO A 34 6.29 0.33 -22.12
CA PRO A 34 6.53 1.28 -21.04
C PRO A 34 6.46 0.60 -19.69
N MET A 35 7.53 0.70 -18.91
CA MET A 35 7.60 0.09 -17.58
C MET A 35 7.25 1.13 -16.52
N PRO A 36 6.23 0.90 -15.67
CA PRO A 36 5.91 1.81 -14.58
C PRO A 36 7.05 1.82 -13.55
N LEU A 37 7.46 3.02 -13.11
CA LEU A 37 8.55 3.17 -12.13
C LEU A 37 8.21 2.48 -10.81
N ASP A 38 6.95 2.52 -10.41
CA ASP A 38 6.46 1.82 -9.21
C ASP A 38 6.73 0.32 -9.28
N ALA A 39 6.61 -0.31 -10.45
CA ALA A 39 6.90 -1.74 -10.60
C ALA A 39 8.37 -2.06 -10.40
N LEU A 40 9.26 -1.20 -10.90
CA LEU A 40 10.69 -1.37 -10.65
C LEU A 40 11.02 -1.26 -9.16
N VAL A 41 10.44 -0.28 -8.47
CA VAL A 41 10.67 -0.09 -7.02
C VAL A 41 10.13 -1.29 -6.24
N VAL A 42 8.89 -1.71 -6.50
CA VAL A 42 8.27 -2.86 -5.82
C VAL A 42 9.03 -4.16 -6.09
N PHE A 43 9.41 -4.42 -7.34
CA PHE A 43 10.25 -5.56 -7.72
C PHE A 43 11.58 -5.55 -6.98
N SER A 44 12.29 -4.41 -6.98
CA SER A 44 13.57 -4.28 -6.28
C SER A 44 13.46 -4.50 -4.77
N ALA A 45 12.33 -4.11 -4.16
CA ALA A 45 12.09 -4.31 -2.74
C ALA A 45 11.71 -5.76 -2.39
N LEU A 46 11.04 -6.46 -3.31
CA LEU A 46 10.54 -7.82 -3.10
C LEU A 46 11.56 -8.91 -3.40
N ILE A 47 12.62 -8.63 -4.15
CA ILE A 47 13.64 -9.63 -4.52
C ILE A 47 14.26 -10.33 -3.29
N VAL A 48 14.47 -9.59 -2.20
CA VAL A 48 15.04 -10.12 -0.94
C VAL A 48 14.04 -11.06 -0.23
N PRO A 49 12.83 -10.63 0.14
CA PRO A 49 11.86 -11.52 0.78
C PRO A 49 11.42 -12.67 -0.13
N ALA A 50 11.30 -12.45 -1.44
CA ALA A 50 11.02 -13.50 -2.42
C ALA A 50 12.11 -14.57 -2.41
N GLY A 51 13.39 -14.20 -2.32
CA GLY A 51 14.50 -15.14 -2.20
C GLY A 51 14.44 -16.03 -0.95
N PHE A 52 13.95 -15.51 0.18
CA PHE A 52 13.77 -16.31 1.40
C PHE A 52 12.63 -17.32 1.25
N VAL A 53 11.49 -16.89 0.68
CA VAL A 53 10.30 -17.74 0.49
C VAL A 53 10.48 -18.73 -0.66
N ALA A 54 11.29 -18.41 -1.67
CA ALA A 54 11.51 -19.26 -2.82
C ALA A 54 12.38 -20.48 -2.52
N LYS A 55 13.21 -20.47 -1.46
CA LYS A 55 14.02 -21.64 -1.08
C LYS A 55 13.18 -22.90 -0.81
N PRO A 56 12.17 -22.88 0.09
CA PRO A 56 11.30 -24.04 0.28
C PRO A 56 10.47 -24.36 -0.96
N LEU A 57 10.06 -23.35 -1.74
CA LEU A 57 9.28 -23.55 -2.96
C LEU A 57 10.09 -24.27 -4.06
N ALA A 58 11.35 -23.88 -4.23
CA ALA A 58 12.29 -24.47 -5.18
C ALA A 58 12.61 -25.93 -4.83
N PHE A 59 12.73 -26.23 -3.54
CA PHE A 59 12.91 -27.61 -3.05
C PHE A 59 11.70 -28.49 -3.39
N LEU A 60 10.47 -27.98 -3.22
CA LEU A 60 9.24 -28.69 -3.57
C LEU A 60 9.07 -28.92 -5.08
N LEU A 61 9.50 -27.95 -5.90
CA LEU A 61 9.29 -27.97 -7.35
C LEU A 61 10.49 -28.52 -8.15
N GLY A 62 11.62 -28.82 -7.48
CA GLY A 62 12.85 -29.27 -8.14
C GLY A 62 13.46 -28.24 -9.10
N MET A 63 13.17 -26.95 -8.90
CA MET A 63 13.63 -25.87 -9.77
C MET A 63 14.85 -25.14 -9.19
N PRO A 64 15.66 -24.45 -10.02
CA PRO A 64 16.71 -23.58 -9.53
C PRO A 64 16.13 -22.50 -8.60
N THR A 65 16.75 -22.32 -7.43
CA THR A 65 16.30 -21.34 -6.41
C THR A 65 16.21 -19.92 -6.95
N LEU A 66 17.15 -19.53 -7.82
CA LEU A 66 17.14 -18.22 -8.49
C LEU A 66 15.95 -18.05 -9.43
N ALA A 67 15.63 -19.08 -10.22
CA ALA A 67 14.51 -19.05 -11.15
C ALA A 67 13.18 -18.98 -10.39
N ALA A 68 13.05 -19.77 -9.31
CA ALA A 68 11.87 -19.74 -8.44
C ALA A 68 11.72 -18.37 -7.75
N ALA A 69 12.81 -17.78 -7.26
CA ALA A 69 12.78 -16.46 -6.62
C ALA A 69 12.36 -15.36 -7.59
N LEU A 70 12.94 -15.34 -8.80
CA LEU A 70 12.61 -14.34 -9.81
C LEU A 70 11.17 -14.50 -10.30
N ALA A 71 10.72 -15.73 -10.54
CA ALA A 71 9.33 -15.98 -10.93
C ALA A 71 8.33 -15.55 -9.83
N LEU A 72 8.65 -15.83 -8.57
CA LEU A 72 7.83 -15.45 -7.42
C LEU A 72 7.78 -13.92 -7.27
N ASP A 73 8.92 -13.25 -7.43
CA ASP A 73 9.02 -11.79 -7.36
C ASP A 73 8.23 -11.09 -8.48
N VAL A 74 8.35 -11.58 -9.72
CA VAL A 74 7.56 -11.09 -10.87
C VAL A 74 6.06 -11.29 -10.62
N ALA A 75 5.67 -12.47 -10.12
CA ALA A 75 4.26 -12.77 -9.83
C ALA A 75 3.70 -11.87 -8.72
N LEU A 76 4.44 -11.67 -7.62
CA LEU A 76 4.05 -10.77 -6.53
C LEU A 76 3.96 -9.32 -6.99
N THR A 77 4.96 -8.86 -7.75
CA THR A 77 4.98 -7.50 -8.30
C THR A 77 3.79 -7.28 -9.21
N TYR A 78 3.48 -8.22 -10.10
CA TYR A 78 2.30 -8.15 -10.97
C TYR A 78 0.99 -8.08 -10.18
N LEU A 79 0.85 -8.91 -9.15
CA LEU A 79 -0.34 -8.95 -8.30
C LEU A 79 -0.51 -7.65 -7.50
N LEU A 80 0.58 -7.08 -6.98
CA LEU A 80 0.56 -5.78 -6.33
C LEU A 80 0.24 -4.63 -7.28
N MET A 81 0.70 -4.69 -8.54
CA MET A 81 0.37 -3.68 -9.56
C MET A 81 -1.11 -3.68 -9.95
N GLN A 82 -1.81 -4.81 -9.82
CA GLN A 82 -3.26 -4.86 -10.01
C GLN A 82 -4.02 -4.21 -8.86
N TRP A 83 -3.39 -4.07 -7.69
CA TRP A 83 -3.99 -3.42 -6.54
C TRP A 83 -3.83 -1.91 -6.69
N ASP A 84 -4.94 -1.19 -6.87
CA ASP A 84 -4.94 0.27 -7.04
C ASP A 84 -4.95 0.98 -5.67
N PRO A 85 -3.81 1.51 -5.19
CA PRO A 85 -3.75 2.11 -3.86
C PRO A 85 -4.23 3.56 -3.95
N GLN A 86 -5.55 3.75 -4.09
CA GLN A 86 -6.21 5.04 -3.91
C GLN A 86 -5.66 6.24 -4.72
N GLY A 87 -4.84 6.03 -5.76
CA GLY A 87 -4.15 7.09 -6.52
C GLY A 87 -2.79 7.54 -5.95
N LYS A 88 -2.23 6.84 -4.96
CA LYS A 88 -0.85 7.03 -4.48
C LYS A 88 0.11 6.08 -5.20
N MET A 89 1.42 6.36 -5.16
CA MET A 89 2.42 5.38 -5.60
C MET A 89 2.43 4.18 -4.66
N LEU A 90 2.42 2.96 -5.21
CA LEU A 90 2.39 1.68 -4.46
C LEU A 90 3.46 1.61 -3.35
N PRO A 91 4.73 2.00 -3.58
CA PRO A 91 5.75 1.98 -2.54
C PRO A 91 5.44 2.88 -1.35
N VAL A 92 4.89 4.07 -1.61
CA VAL A 92 4.52 5.04 -0.57
C VAL A 92 3.35 4.50 0.25
N PHE A 93 2.37 3.90 -0.41
CA PHE A 93 1.25 3.25 0.28
C PHE A 93 1.74 2.09 1.17
N LEU A 94 2.61 1.21 0.66
CA LEU A 94 3.18 0.12 1.47
C LEU A 94 3.97 0.66 2.66
N ALA A 95 4.76 1.72 2.47
CA ALA A 95 5.50 2.37 3.55
C ALA A 95 4.55 2.98 4.60
N GLU A 96 3.44 3.60 4.19
CA GLU A 96 2.41 4.11 5.11
C GLU A 96 1.73 2.99 5.89
N VAL A 97 1.41 1.85 5.24
CA VAL A 97 0.83 0.69 5.91
C VAL A 97 1.81 0.10 6.92
N LEU A 98 3.07 -0.10 6.53
CA LEU A 98 4.12 -0.56 7.44
C LEU A 98 4.33 0.41 8.60
N ALA A 99 4.39 1.71 8.31
CA ALA A 99 4.48 2.75 9.32
C ALA A 99 3.27 2.70 10.26
N PHE A 100 2.06 2.43 9.75
CA PHE A 100 0.85 2.27 10.57
C PHE A 100 0.95 1.08 11.53
N PHE A 101 1.48 -0.07 11.09
CA PHE A 101 1.71 -1.22 11.96
C PHE A 101 2.77 -0.97 13.05
N VAL A 102 3.83 -0.25 12.71
CA VAL A 102 4.91 0.11 13.65
C VAL A 102 4.50 1.29 14.56
N ARG A 103 3.49 2.08 14.17
CA ARG A 103 3.08 3.28 14.91
C ARG A 103 2.50 2.87 16.28
N PRO A 104 3.00 3.44 17.39
CA PRO A 104 2.42 3.19 18.70
C PRO A 104 0.99 3.74 18.75
N LYS A 105 0.00 2.86 18.99
CA LYS A 105 -1.44 3.17 19.02
C LYS A 105 -1.86 4.21 20.07
N LYS A 106 -0.94 4.63 20.95
CA LYS A 106 -1.19 5.59 22.05
C LYS A 106 -0.75 7.01 21.71
N ARG A 107 -1.10 7.53 20.53
CA ARG A 107 -0.89 8.96 20.22
C ARG A 107 -2.23 9.70 20.26
N ALA A 108 -2.26 10.83 20.95
CA ALA A 108 -3.35 11.80 20.81
C ALA A 108 -3.43 12.24 19.34
N PHE A 109 -4.63 12.60 18.88
CA PHE A 109 -4.86 13.13 17.54
C PHE A 109 -3.97 14.34 17.18
N GLY A 110 -3.36 15.02 18.17
CA GLY A 110 -2.37 16.09 18.01
C GLY A 110 -0.88 15.69 18.05
N GLY A 111 -0.53 14.40 18.03
CA GLY A 111 0.86 13.93 17.84
C GLY A 111 1.67 13.58 19.10
N GLY A 112 1.16 13.84 20.30
CA GLY A 112 1.80 13.46 21.57
C GLY A 112 1.48 12.02 22.02
N VAL A 113 2.38 11.37 22.76
CA VAL A 113 2.13 10.06 23.39
C VAL A 113 1.18 10.25 24.59
N LEU A 114 -0.02 9.67 24.54
CA LEU A 114 -0.97 9.72 25.64
C LEU A 114 -0.53 8.75 26.73
N TRP A 115 0.06 9.30 27.79
CA TRP A 115 0.13 8.63 29.09
C TRP A 115 -1.28 8.67 29.69
N LEU A 116 -2.11 7.66 29.40
CA LEU A 116 -3.40 7.49 30.09
C LEU A 116 -3.12 7.22 31.58
N LYS A 117 -3.09 8.29 32.37
CA LYS A 117 -3.22 8.21 33.82
C LYS A 117 -4.66 7.77 34.10
N LYS A 118 -4.84 6.57 34.65
CA LYS A 118 -6.15 6.07 35.12
C LYS A 118 -6.59 6.95 36.29
N GLU A 119 -7.27 8.05 36.04
CA GLU A 119 -8.02 8.73 37.07
C GLU A 119 -9.39 8.07 37.20
N ARG A 120 -9.68 7.58 38.41
CA ARG A 120 -11.02 7.09 38.76
C ARG A 120 -11.91 8.31 38.91
N VAL A 121 -12.82 8.49 37.95
CA VAL A 121 -13.90 9.46 38.03
C VAL A 121 -14.76 9.10 39.24
N LYS A 122 -14.66 9.90 40.30
CA LYS A 122 -15.62 9.87 41.41
C LYS A 122 -16.83 10.68 40.95
N TRP A 123 -17.93 9.97 40.72
CA TRP A 123 -19.23 10.58 40.52
C TRP A 123 -19.73 11.00 41.91
N GLU A 124 -19.50 12.26 42.28
CA GLU A 124 -20.28 12.88 43.34
C GLU A 124 -21.59 13.31 42.69
N MET A 125 -22.64 12.53 42.96
CA MET A 125 -24.02 12.92 42.66
C MET A 125 -24.30 14.15 43.53
N GLU A 126 -24.25 15.34 42.95
CA GLU A 126 -24.81 16.53 43.57
C GLU A 126 -26.34 16.37 43.50
N ASP A 127 -26.93 15.96 44.63
CA ASP A 127 -28.37 15.97 44.83
C ASP A 127 -28.89 17.39 44.63
N ILE A 128 -29.65 17.60 43.56
CA ILE A 128 -30.41 18.83 43.33
C ILE A 128 -31.72 18.67 44.09
N SER A 129 -31.79 19.34 45.24
CA SER A 129 -32.98 19.48 46.08
C SER A 129 -34.02 20.45 45.53
#